data_AF-A0A9Q1B2U5-F1
#
_entry.id   AF-A0A9Q1B2U5-F1
#
_cell.length_a   1.000
_cell.length_b   1.000
_cell.length_c   1.000
_cell.angle_alpha   90.00
_cell.angle_beta   90.00
_cell.angle_gamma   90.00
#
_symmetry.space_group_name_H-M   'P 1'
#
loop_
_entity.id
_entity.type
_entity.pdbx_description
1 polymer ?
#
loop_
_entity_poly.entity_id
_entity_poly.type
_entity_poly.pdbx_seq_one_letter_code
_entity_poly.pdbx_strand_id
1 'polypeptide(L)'
;MTNGSGITLADYWKQHFDIVGGLQHIKITWDSVSQRNLNTSWRNLWLDCVDSPEASTQELAVVKELISLGWTMGLEVSKEDVS
;
A
#
# COMPACT_ATOMS: atom_id res chain seq x y z
N MET A 1 -10.03 -7.17 -44.91
CA MET A 1 -8.87 -7.97 -44.46
C MET A 1 -7.87 -7.01 -43.87
N THR A 2 -7.69 -7.01 -42.55
CA THR A 2 -6.68 -6.16 -41.90
C THR A 2 -5.30 -6.76 -42.16
N ASN A 3 -4.50 -6.10 -43.01
CA ASN A 3 -3.12 -6.48 -43.27
C ASN A 3 -2.33 -6.40 -41.97
N GLY A 4 -1.94 -7.56 -41.44
CA GLY A 4 -1.03 -7.68 -40.33
C GLY A 4 0.38 -7.27 -40.74
N SER A 5 0.70 -5.99 -40.69
CA SER A 5 2.10 -5.57 -40.56
C SER A 5 2.47 -5.78 -39.09
N GLY A 6 2.90 -7.00 -38.76
CA GLY A 6 3.27 -7.40 -37.41
C GLY A 6 4.53 -6.69 -36.95
N ILE A 7 4.37 -5.50 -36.35
CA ILE A 7 5.44 -4.89 -35.57
C ILE A 7 5.70 -5.79 -34.36
N THR A 8 6.94 -6.09 -34.08
CA THR A 8 7.26 -6.77 -32.82
C THR A 8 7.07 -5.78 -31.68
N LEU A 9 6.79 -6.30 -30.48
CA LEU A 9 6.73 -5.45 -29.29
C LEU A 9 8.04 -4.65 -29.11
N ALA A 10 9.19 -5.25 -29.44
CA ALA A 10 10.48 -4.58 -29.41
C ALA A 10 10.58 -3.42 -30.42
N ASP A 11 10.05 -3.59 -31.64
CA ASP A 11 10.00 -2.51 -32.64
C ASP A 11 9.06 -1.39 -32.20
N TYR A 12 7.96 -1.73 -31.54
CA TYR A 12 7.05 -0.75 -30.95
C TYR A 12 7.74 0.08 -29.85
N TRP A 13 8.39 -0.57 -28.88
CA TRP A 13 9.12 0.13 -27.82
C TRP A 13 10.22 1.03 -28.39
N LYS A 14 10.99 0.56 -29.38
CA LYS A 14 12.04 1.37 -30.02
C LYS A 14 11.52 2.59 -30.76
N GLN A 15 10.35 2.49 -31.39
CA GLN A 15 9.79 3.57 -32.22
C GLN A 15 8.91 4.53 -31.42
N HIS A 16 8.28 4.07 -30.34
CA HIS A 16 7.21 4.80 -29.67
C HIS A 16 7.41 5.02 -28.18
N PHE A 17 8.37 4.34 -27.54
CA PHE A 17 8.63 4.52 -26.13
C PHE A 17 9.88 5.35 -25.89
N ASP A 18 9.65 6.55 -25.39
CA ASP A 18 10.68 7.38 -24.79
C ASP A 18 10.82 7.00 -23.31
N ILE A 19 12.03 6.62 -22.90
CA ILE A 19 12.36 6.29 -21.50
C ILE A 19 12.01 7.47 -20.59
N VAL A 20 12.22 8.71 -21.04
CA VAL A 20 11.87 9.90 -20.25
C VAL A 20 10.36 10.02 -20.10
N GLY A 21 9.60 9.86 -21.18
CA GLY A 21 8.14 9.78 -21.14
C GLY A 21 7.62 8.64 -20.25
N GLY A 22 8.27 7.48 -20.29
CA GLY A 22 7.97 6.34 -19.42
C GLY A 22 8.14 6.66 -17.94
N LEU A 23 9.27 7.28 -17.58
CA LEU A 23 9.56 7.71 -16.21
C LEU A 23 8.56 8.78 -15.73
N GLN A 24 8.18 9.71 -16.60
CA GLN A 24 7.14 10.70 -16.30
C GLN A 24 5.78 10.04 -16.06
N HIS A 25 5.42 9.03 -16.86
CA HIS A 25 4.17 8.31 -16.70
C HIS A 25 4.13 7.51 -15.41
N ILE A 26 5.24 6.87 -15.04
CA ILE A 26 5.40 6.18 -13.75
C ILE A 26 5.26 7.19 -12.62
N LYS A 27 5.92 8.35 -12.71
CA LYS A 27 5.80 9.42 -11.69
C LYS A 27 4.36 9.89 -11.53
N ILE A 28 3.67 10.23 -12.61
CA ILE A 28 2.26 10.69 -12.57
C ILE A 28 1.35 9.61 -11.99
N THR A 29 1.53 8.37 -12.43
CA THR A 29 0.75 7.24 -11.91
C THR A 29 1.01 7.06 -10.43
N TRP A 30 2.28 7.10 -10.00
CA TRP A 30 2.68 6.99 -8.60
C TRP A 30 2.07 8.09 -7.73
N ASP A 31 2.10 9.34 -8.20
CA ASP A 31 1.49 10.48 -7.51
C ASP A 31 -0.04 10.34 -7.39
N SER A 32 -0.68 9.59 -8.30
CA SER A 32 -2.12 9.27 -8.26
C SER A 32 -2.48 8.09 -7.36
N VAL A 33 -1.50 7.29 -6.92
CA VAL A 33 -1.75 6.16 -6.01
C VAL A 33 -2.03 6.70 -4.62
N SER A 34 -3.25 6.50 -4.14
CA SER A 34 -3.59 6.81 -2.76
C SER A 34 -2.91 5.83 -1.79
N GLN A 35 -2.60 6.30 -0.58
CA GLN A 35 -2.12 5.46 0.51
C GLN A 35 -3.06 4.27 0.78
N ARG A 36 -4.38 4.47 0.64
CA ARG A 36 -5.38 3.40 0.75
C ARG A 36 -5.12 2.30 -0.28
N ASN A 37 -4.97 2.66 -1.56
CA ASN A 37 -4.75 1.70 -2.62
C ASN A 37 -3.41 0.96 -2.44
N LEU A 38 -2.36 1.68 -2.05
CA LEU A 38 -1.05 1.09 -1.76
C LEU A 38 -1.15 0.07 -0.62
N ASN A 39 -1.79 0.43 0.49
CA ASN A 39 -1.97 -0.46 1.64
C ASN A 39 -2.82 -1.68 1.27
N THR A 40 -3.90 -1.52 0.52
CA THR A 40 -4.73 -2.64 0.07
C THR A 40 -3.95 -3.58 -0.84
N SER A 41 -3.18 -3.05 -1.80
CA SER A 41 -2.34 -3.86 -2.67
C SER A 41 -1.26 -4.60 -1.89
N TRP A 42 -0.60 -3.94 -0.93
CA TRP A 42 0.41 -4.57 -0.08
C TRP A 42 -0.17 -5.69 0.77
N ARG A 43 -1.34 -5.45 1.37
CA ARG A 43 -2.07 -6.46 2.15
C ARG A 43 -2.43 -7.70 1.32
N ASN A 44 -2.84 -7.50 0.08
CA ASN A 44 -3.15 -8.62 -0.83
C ASN A 44 -1.91 -9.38 -1.31
N LEU A 45 -0.76 -8.71 -1.39
CA LEU A 45 0.51 -9.30 -1.84
C LEU A 45 1.15 -10.19 -0.77
N TRP A 46 0.96 -9.85 0.50
CA TRP A 46 1.53 -10.59 1.62
C TRP A 46 0.49 -10.73 2.74
N LEU A 47 -0.45 -11.67 2.55
CA LEU A 47 -1.51 -11.96 3.52
C LEU A 47 -0.96 -12.34 4.90
N ASP A 48 0.12 -13.14 4.97
CA ASP A 48 0.74 -13.54 6.24
C ASP A 48 1.28 -12.37 7.08
N CYS A 49 1.56 -11.22 6.46
CA CYS A 49 2.01 -10.00 7.16
C CYS A 49 0.81 -9.24 7.74
N VAL A 50 -0.35 -9.35 7.09
CA VAL A 50 -1.61 -8.72 7.52
C VAL A 50 -2.27 -9.52 8.63
N ASP A 51 -2.28 -10.84 8.48
CA ASP A 51 -2.86 -11.78 9.43
C ASP A 51 -1.84 -12.29 10.44
N SER A 52 -0.64 -11.67 10.48
CA SER A 52 0.41 -12.07 11.42
C SER A 52 -0.12 -11.99 12.85
N PRO A 53 -0.10 -13.11 13.60
CA PRO A 53 -0.41 -13.13 15.02
C PRO A 53 0.47 -12.15 15.80
N GLU A 54 1.69 -11.88 15.33
CA GLU A 54 2.59 -10.91 15.95
C GLU A 54 2.11 -9.46 15.73
N ALA A 55 1.61 -9.12 14.54
CA ALA A 55 1.10 -7.77 14.26
C ALA A 55 -0.14 -7.46 15.10
N SER A 56 -1.08 -8.41 15.19
CA SER A 56 -2.27 -8.30 16.04
C SER A 56 -1.91 -8.31 17.54
N THR A 57 -0.89 -9.07 17.95
CA THR A 57 -0.37 -9.05 19.32
C THR A 57 0.28 -7.72 19.67
N GLN A 58 1.02 -7.12 18.74
CA GLN A 58 1.67 -5.83 18.91
C GLN A 58 0.64 -4.70 19.00
N GLU A 59 -0.39 -4.71 18.14
CA GLU A 59 -1.51 -3.77 18.21
C GLU A 59 -2.23 -3.87 19.56
N LEU A 60 -2.52 -5.10 20.03
CA LEU A 60 -3.11 -5.33 21.35
C LEU A 60 -2.20 -4.85 22.50
N ALA A 61 -0.88 -4.98 22.37
CA ALA A 61 0.07 -4.50 23.36
C ALA A 61 0.07 -2.97 23.45
N VAL A 62 0.05 -2.27 22.32
CA VAL A 62 -0.03 -0.80 22.25
C VAL A 62 -1.33 -0.29 22.87
N VAL A 63 -2.47 -0.93 22.56
CA VAL A 63 -3.77 -0.56 23.15
C VAL A 63 -3.75 -0.72 24.68
N LYS A 64 -3.16 -1.79 25.20
CA LYS A 64 -3.03 -2.00 26.65
C LYS A 64 -2.12 -0.97 27.31
N GLU A 65 -1.01 -0.61 26.66
CA GLU A 65 -0.09 0.39 27.17
C GLU A 65 -0.73 1.78 27.23
N LEU A 66 -1.49 2.16 26.19
CA LEU A 66 -2.26 3.41 26.16
C LEU A 66 -3.31 3.47 27.27
N ILE A 67 -4.05 2.39 27.50
CA ILE A 67 -5.03 2.32 28.61
C ILE A 67 -4.32 2.47 29.96
N SER A 68 -3.21 1.74 30.17
CA SER A 68 -2.42 1.83 31.41
C SER A 68 -1.87 3.23 31.64
N LEU A 69 -1.43 3.90 30.58
CA LEU A 69 -0.94 5.28 30.64
C LEU A 69 -2.07 6.24 31.01
N GLY A 70 -3.25 6.10 30.39
CA GLY A 70 -4.45 6.88 30.72
C GLY A 70 -4.82 6.77 32.20
N TRP A 71 -4.87 5.55 32.74
CA TRP A 71 -5.13 5.33 34.17
C TRP A 71 -4.05 5.96 35.07
N THR A 72 -2.78 5.88 34.67
CA THR A 72 -1.68 6.52 35.41
C THR A 72 -1.82 8.04 35.42
N MET A 73 -2.40 8.61 34.37
CA MET A 73 -2.72 10.04 34.27
C MET A 73 -4.06 10.43 34.93
N GLY A 74 -4.78 9.48 35.55
CA GLY A 74 -6.08 9.72 36.17
C GLY A 74 -7.24 9.86 35.18
N LEU A 75 -7.05 9.42 33.93
CA LEU A 75 -8.07 9.39 32.89
C LEU A 75 -8.75 8.03 32.87
N GLU A 76 -10.07 8.01 32.76
CA GLU A 76 -10.82 6.78 32.49
C GLU A 76 -10.77 6.52 30.98
N VAL A 77 -9.95 5.55 30.57
CA VAL A 77 -9.77 5.15 29.17
C VAL A 77 -10.17 3.69 29.03
N SER A 78 -10.99 3.42 28.03
CA SER A 78 -11.47 2.09 27.65
C SER A 78 -10.89 1.66 26.30
N LYS A 79 -11.13 0.41 25.90
CA LYS A 79 -10.66 -0.08 24.59
C LYS A 79 -11.35 0.65 23.45
N GLU A 80 -12.61 1.02 23.67
CA GLU A 80 -13.49 1.68 22.72
C GLU A 80 -13.00 3.12 22.39
N ASP A 81 -12.21 3.73 23.28
CA ASP A 81 -11.65 5.07 23.07
C ASP A 81 -10.38 5.08 22.19
N VAL A 82 -9.78 3.91 21.97
CA VAL A 82 -8.48 3.75 21.28
C VAL A 82 -8.63 3.04 19.91
N SER A 83 -9.78 2.42 19.66
CA SER A 83 -10.01 1.49 18.55
C SER A 83 -10.64 2.11 17.29
#